data_AF-A0A1F5LX17-F1
#
_entry.id   AF-A0A1F5LX17-F1
#
_cell.length_a   1.000
_cell.length_b   1.000
_cell.length_c   1.000
_cell.angle_alpha   90.00
_cell.angle_beta   90.00
_cell.angle_gamma   90.00
#
_symmetry.space_group_name_H-M   'P 1'
#
loop_
_entity.id
_entity.type
_entity.pdbx_description
1 polymer ?
#
loop_
_entity_poly.entity_id
_entity_poly.type
_entity_poly.pdbx_seq_one_letter_code
_entity_poly.pdbx_strand_id
1 'polypeptide(L)'
;MESPAIPVPLDPREQPILERLLRTRDALLLIKQDKSSYIKSRDVLPLYEEVIAEVEKLNAARKEPERRLVHNRLDYVLDDCFQLISLLFLTVGRNNEAPAVYSLATTIQRLLDHLNEAGFYSSKDLNSITKTLESTRETLERGRDTYSPALLTLLESRLEQCEASLEKLQKGLAVLAPPLAQTHETLVSILRSTSAVNTRSKFSASEVNNLREQLKKIEKGTKDGNFVDAEGNILPGQDDLKSLMRRCWRWTEIVLEREGKIDERFREQYERLLEIRNQLDRLSVTQAWSLRETDLFGYQRKLDRIDEARVNGNFVDAEGQPADLHAQRTLLYLIRRSYAYIYALLISSEPVSEALLPVYNQLQTLRRCLIEVKESGGVANSRELYPYSMKLNSIDNMRVDGKFYVGPDIPEGQGSVNNLLAECYDLVWELRAAVVAEEEHS
;
A
#
# COMPACT_ATOMS: atom_id res chain seq x y z
N MET A 1 -14.76 -2.18 21.54
CA MET A 1 -14.27 -0.88 22.05
C MET A 1 -14.89 0.24 21.24
N GLU A 2 -15.66 1.12 21.88
CA GLU A 2 -16.11 2.37 21.27
C GLU A 2 -14.89 3.29 21.11
N SER A 3 -14.67 3.83 19.92
CA SER A 3 -13.68 4.90 19.74
C SER A 3 -14.02 6.04 20.71
N PRO A 4 -13.02 6.67 21.36
CA PRO A 4 -13.28 7.80 22.23
C PRO A 4 -14.17 8.82 21.51
N ALA A 5 -15.14 9.41 22.21
CA ALA A 5 -16.04 10.38 21.63
C ALA A 5 -15.22 11.55 21.06
N ILE A 6 -15.05 11.56 19.73
CA ILE A 6 -14.28 12.58 19.05
C ILE A 6 -15.00 13.92 19.26
N PRO A 7 -14.32 14.93 19.81
CA PRO A 7 -14.97 16.20 20.15
C PRO A 7 -15.54 16.87 18.89
N VAL A 8 -16.74 17.41 19.02
CA VAL A 8 -17.39 18.22 17.98
C VAL A 8 -16.62 19.54 17.84
N PRO A 9 -16.54 20.14 16.63
CA PRO A 9 -15.95 21.45 16.46
C PRO A 9 -16.53 22.48 17.43
N LEU A 10 -15.64 23.15 18.17
CA LEU A 10 -16.01 24.20 19.12
C LEU A 10 -16.31 25.54 18.43
N ASP A 11 -15.74 25.77 17.23
CA ASP A 11 -16.04 26.97 16.43
C ASP A 11 -17.41 26.81 15.74
N PRO A 12 -18.39 27.70 16.00
CA PRO A 12 -19.69 27.66 15.33
C PRO A 12 -19.60 27.74 13.80
N ARG A 13 -18.53 28.32 13.25
CA ARG A 13 -18.30 28.40 11.79
C ARG A 13 -17.93 27.03 11.20
N GLU A 14 -17.37 26.12 11.99
CA GLU A 14 -17.01 24.76 11.55
C GLU A 14 -18.20 23.79 11.55
N GLN A 15 -19.25 24.06 12.35
CA GLN A 15 -20.46 23.21 12.40
C GLN A 15 -21.17 23.05 11.05
N PRO A 16 -21.49 24.12 10.29
CA PRO A 16 -22.13 23.98 8.98
C PRO A 16 -21.23 23.28 7.96
N ILE A 17 -19.91 23.42 8.09
CA ILE A 17 -18.92 22.73 7.25
C ILE A 17 -18.96 21.23 7.54
N LEU A 18 -18.93 20.84 8.83
CA LEU A 18 -19.04 19.45 9.26
C LEU A 18 -20.33 18.80 8.73
N GLU A 19 -21.48 19.48 8.84
CA GLU A 19 -22.76 18.95 8.36
C GLU A 19 -22.75 18.68 6.85
N ARG A 20 -22.13 19.57 6.06
CA ARG A 20 -21.99 19.39 4.61
C ARG A 20 -21.06 18.24 4.29
N LEU A 21 -19.87 18.19 4.91
CA LEU A 21 -18.92 17.10 4.74
C LEU A 21 -19.52 15.74 5.11
N LEU A 22 -20.35 15.66 6.15
CA LEU A 22 -21.06 14.43 6.50
C LEU A 22 -21.99 13.97 5.38
N ARG A 23 -22.77 14.88 4.77
CA ARG A 23 -23.64 14.55 3.63
C ARG A 23 -22.84 14.09 2.42
N THR A 24 -21.77 14.80 2.09
CA THR A 24 -20.91 14.45 0.95
C THR A 24 -20.21 13.11 1.18
N ARG A 25 -19.74 12.82 2.41
CA ARG A 25 -19.21 11.50 2.78
C ARG A 25 -20.23 10.40 2.59
N ASP A 26 -21.47 10.61 3.03
CA ASP A 26 -22.52 9.61 2.91
C ASP A 26 -22.87 9.36 1.42
N ALA A 27 -22.85 10.39 0.58
CA ALA A 27 -22.97 10.25 -0.88
C ALA A 27 -21.80 9.47 -1.51
N LEU A 28 -20.56 9.74 -1.10
CA LEU A 28 -19.38 8.99 -1.55
C LEU A 28 -19.48 7.50 -1.14
N LEU A 29 -19.99 7.22 0.06
CA LEU A 29 -20.22 5.85 0.54
C LEU A 29 -21.31 5.13 -0.27
N LEU A 30 -22.36 5.83 -0.70
CA LEU A 30 -23.38 5.26 -1.57
C LEU A 30 -22.79 4.84 -2.92
N ILE A 31 -21.97 5.69 -3.55
CA ILE A 31 -21.27 5.35 -4.80
C ILE A 31 -20.38 4.12 -4.60
N LYS A 32 -19.63 4.06 -3.50
CA LYS A 32 -18.81 2.89 -3.16
C LYS A 32 -19.64 1.60 -3.04
N GLN A 33 -20.83 1.68 -2.45
CA GLN A 33 -21.67 0.51 -2.17
C GLN A 33 -22.42 0.01 -3.41
N ASP A 34 -22.68 0.88 -4.38
CA ASP A 34 -23.38 0.51 -5.61
C ASP A 34 -22.51 -0.35 -6.52
N LYS A 35 -22.77 -1.66 -6.52
CA LYS A 35 -22.11 -2.64 -7.41
C LYS A 35 -22.95 -2.98 -8.66
N SER A 36 -24.04 -2.26 -8.94
CA SER A 36 -24.95 -2.53 -10.05
C SER A 36 -24.41 -2.08 -11.41
N SER A 37 -23.56 -1.06 -11.41
CA SER A 37 -22.82 -0.58 -12.58
C SER A 37 -21.38 -0.20 -12.21
N TYR A 38 -20.55 0.01 -13.24
CA TYR A 38 -19.23 0.61 -13.04
C TYR A 38 -19.37 2.08 -12.61
N ILE A 39 -18.41 2.57 -11.84
CA ILE A 39 -18.39 3.96 -11.35
C ILE A 39 -17.86 4.88 -12.45
N LYS A 40 -18.52 6.03 -12.66
CA LYS A 40 -18.14 7.01 -13.69
C LYS A 40 -17.52 8.26 -13.06
N SER A 41 -16.55 8.87 -13.76
CA SER A 41 -15.92 10.12 -13.32
C SER A 41 -16.95 11.22 -13.03
N ARG A 42 -18.02 11.32 -13.84
CA ARG A 42 -19.10 12.32 -13.68
C ARG A 42 -19.88 12.21 -12.38
N ASP A 43 -19.89 11.04 -11.74
CA ASP A 43 -20.61 10.81 -10.48
C ASP A 43 -19.73 11.19 -9.27
N VAL A 44 -18.40 11.15 -9.45
CA VAL A 44 -17.41 11.42 -8.39
C VAL A 44 -17.01 12.90 -8.35
N LEU A 45 -16.84 13.53 -9.52
CA LEU A 45 -16.30 14.89 -9.62
C LEU A 45 -17.12 15.96 -8.89
N PRO A 46 -18.47 15.97 -8.94
CA PRO A 46 -19.25 16.96 -8.21
C PRO A 46 -19.03 16.87 -6.69
N LEU A 47 -18.93 15.67 -6.14
CA LEU A 47 -18.68 15.46 -4.71
C LEU A 47 -17.26 15.89 -4.31
N TYR A 48 -16.29 15.69 -5.21
CA TYR A 48 -14.96 16.24 -5.03
C TYR A 48 -14.97 17.78 -4.97
N GLU A 49 -15.66 18.44 -5.90
CA GLU A 49 -15.78 19.90 -5.93
C GLU A 49 -16.47 20.45 -4.67
N GLU A 50 -17.50 19.76 -4.17
CA GLU A 50 -18.13 20.08 -2.89
C GLU A 50 -17.15 20.05 -1.72
N VAL A 51 -16.33 18.99 -1.61
CA VAL A 51 -15.32 18.87 -0.55
C VAL A 51 -14.31 20.01 -0.64
N ILE A 52 -13.84 20.35 -1.85
CA ILE A 52 -12.90 21.46 -2.04
C ILE A 52 -13.51 22.80 -1.60
N ALA A 53 -14.76 23.07 -1.96
CA ALA A 53 -15.44 24.29 -1.54
C ALA A 53 -15.58 24.38 -0.01
N GLU A 54 -15.78 23.25 0.68
CA GLU A 54 -15.80 23.20 2.14
C GLU A 54 -14.41 23.35 2.76
N VAL A 55 -13.35 22.85 2.13
CA VAL A 55 -11.96 23.07 2.55
C VAL A 55 -11.57 24.54 2.47
N GLU A 56 -11.96 25.25 1.42
CA GLU A 56 -11.68 26.68 1.30
C GLU A 56 -12.36 27.50 2.41
N LYS A 57 -13.61 27.16 2.76
CA LYS A 57 -14.32 27.75 3.90
C LYS A 57 -13.65 27.42 5.23
N LEU A 58 -13.22 26.18 5.39
CA LEU A 58 -12.53 25.71 6.60
C LEU A 58 -11.21 26.48 6.79
N ASN A 59 -10.42 26.59 5.73
CA ASN A 59 -9.19 27.36 5.73
C ASN A 59 -9.45 28.83 6.08
N ALA A 60 -10.51 29.43 5.51
CA ALA A 60 -10.91 30.80 5.86
C ALA A 60 -11.32 30.95 7.34
N ALA A 61 -12.03 29.98 7.91
CA ALA A 61 -12.42 29.97 9.32
C ALA A 61 -11.22 29.79 10.26
N ARG A 62 -10.19 29.07 9.82
CA ARG A 62 -8.98 28.72 10.59
C ARG A 62 -7.79 29.66 10.40
N LYS A 63 -7.91 30.75 9.64
CA LYS A 63 -6.83 31.74 9.38
C LYS A 63 -6.25 32.45 10.62
N GLU A 64 -6.83 32.27 11.82
CA GLU A 64 -6.36 32.91 13.06
C GLU A 64 -5.16 32.15 13.68
N PRO A 65 -3.96 32.76 13.75
CA PRO A 65 -2.69 32.07 14.10
C PRO A 65 -2.58 31.64 15.57
N GLU A 66 -3.48 32.06 16.46
CA GLU A 66 -3.39 31.79 17.90
C GLU A 66 -4.19 30.57 18.37
N ARG A 67 -4.94 29.92 17.47
CA ARG A 67 -5.71 28.72 17.85
C ARG A 67 -4.84 27.48 17.67
N ARG A 68 -4.39 26.89 18.78
CA ARG A 68 -4.05 25.46 18.80
C ARG A 68 -5.31 24.68 18.46
N LEU A 69 -5.52 24.40 17.19
CA LEU A 69 -6.65 23.61 16.72
C LEU A 69 -6.41 22.17 17.16
N VAL A 70 -7.13 21.76 18.19
CA VAL A 70 -7.21 20.36 18.58
C VAL A 70 -7.95 19.63 17.46
N HIS A 71 -7.35 18.56 16.95
CA HIS A 71 -7.95 17.71 15.94
C HIS A 71 -9.33 17.24 16.42
N ASN A 72 -10.36 17.49 15.61
CA ASN A 72 -11.74 17.32 16.00
C ASN A 72 -12.52 16.48 14.98
N ARG A 73 -13.82 16.29 15.22
CA ARG A 73 -14.65 15.44 14.35
C ARG A 73 -14.73 15.89 12.90
N LEU A 74 -14.62 17.19 12.63
CA LEU A 74 -14.56 17.71 11.26
C LEU A 74 -13.34 17.17 10.54
N ASP A 75 -12.18 17.16 11.18
CA ASP A 75 -10.94 16.71 10.56
C ASP A 75 -10.99 15.22 10.20
N TYR A 76 -11.57 14.38 11.06
CA TYR A 76 -11.80 12.96 10.77
C TYR A 76 -12.78 12.74 9.61
N VAL A 77 -13.85 13.54 9.52
CA VAL A 77 -14.82 13.44 8.42
C VAL A 77 -14.20 13.93 7.12
N LEU A 78 -13.40 15.00 7.18
CA LEU A 78 -12.67 15.51 6.02
C LEU A 78 -11.65 14.47 5.51
N ASP A 79 -10.93 13.81 6.42
CA ASP A 79 -10.02 12.72 6.09
C ASP A 79 -10.77 11.55 5.44
N ASP A 80 -11.92 11.14 5.99
CA ASP A 80 -12.78 10.11 5.39
C ASP A 80 -13.23 10.49 3.97
N CYS A 81 -13.64 11.75 3.75
CA CYS A 81 -14.00 12.24 2.42
C CYS A 81 -12.84 12.15 1.43
N PHE A 82 -11.65 12.61 1.81
CA PHE A 82 -10.49 12.56 0.93
C PHE A 82 -9.97 11.15 0.67
N GLN A 83 -10.01 10.26 1.66
CA GLN A 83 -9.70 8.84 1.45
C GLN A 83 -10.67 8.22 0.43
N LEU A 84 -11.98 8.46 0.58
CA LEU A 84 -13.00 7.96 -0.36
C LEU A 84 -12.82 8.53 -1.76
N ILE A 85 -12.62 9.85 -1.88
CA ILE A 85 -12.38 10.52 -3.17
C ILE A 85 -11.13 9.93 -3.83
N SER A 86 -10.02 9.80 -3.10
CA SER A 86 -8.79 9.24 -3.62
C SER A 86 -8.99 7.83 -4.18
N LEU A 87 -9.65 6.96 -3.42
CA LEU A 87 -9.93 5.60 -3.88
C LEU A 87 -10.93 5.57 -5.05
N LEU A 88 -11.90 6.48 -5.10
CA LEU A 88 -12.82 6.62 -6.23
C LEU A 88 -12.09 7.08 -7.48
N PHE A 89 -11.16 8.03 -7.38
CA PHE A 89 -10.30 8.46 -8.48
C PHE A 89 -9.47 7.30 -9.03
N LEU A 90 -8.93 6.43 -8.15
CA LEU A 90 -8.27 5.20 -8.59
C LEU A 90 -9.24 4.27 -9.33
N THR A 91 -10.42 4.01 -8.77
CA THR A 91 -11.42 3.11 -9.39
C THR A 91 -11.95 3.61 -10.73
N VAL A 92 -12.05 4.93 -10.93
CA VAL A 92 -12.42 5.49 -12.24
C VAL A 92 -11.22 5.61 -13.18
N GLY A 93 -10.01 5.18 -12.82
CA GLY A 93 -8.84 5.18 -13.69
C GLY A 93 -8.08 6.52 -13.78
N ARG A 94 -8.32 7.44 -12.85
CA ARG A 94 -7.69 8.77 -12.78
C ARG A 94 -6.51 8.81 -11.80
N ASN A 95 -5.69 7.76 -11.82
CA ASN A 95 -4.64 7.52 -10.82
C ASN A 95 -3.51 8.55 -10.85
N ASN A 96 -3.33 9.20 -12.01
CA ASN A 96 -2.26 10.19 -12.25
C ASN A 96 -2.69 11.63 -11.89
N GLU A 97 -3.66 11.79 -11.00
CA GLU A 97 -4.21 13.09 -10.63
C GLU A 97 -4.06 13.35 -9.13
N ALA A 98 -3.94 14.64 -8.76
CA ALA A 98 -3.66 15.02 -7.39
C ALA A 98 -4.63 14.42 -6.35
N PRO A 99 -5.96 14.38 -6.56
CA PRO A 99 -6.86 13.76 -5.57
C PRO A 99 -6.60 12.26 -5.35
N ALA A 100 -6.10 11.55 -6.36
CA ALA A 100 -5.88 10.11 -6.30
C ALA A 100 -4.81 9.70 -5.29
N VAL A 101 -3.88 10.60 -4.94
CA VAL A 101 -2.70 10.26 -4.13
C VAL A 101 -2.94 10.29 -2.62
N TYR A 102 -4.08 10.82 -2.16
CA TYR A 102 -4.33 11.07 -0.73
C TYR A 102 -4.32 9.79 0.12
N SER A 103 -5.01 8.73 -0.34
CA SER A 103 -5.09 7.45 0.37
C SER A 103 -3.71 6.77 0.45
N LEU A 104 -2.91 6.92 -0.61
CA LEU A 104 -1.53 6.42 -0.66
C LEU A 104 -0.63 7.17 0.32
N ALA A 105 -0.66 8.51 0.33
CA ALA A 105 0.10 9.32 1.28
C ALA A 105 -0.24 9.00 2.75
N THR A 106 -1.53 8.85 3.06
CA THR A 106 -2.00 8.49 4.41
C THR A 106 -1.51 7.10 4.81
N THR A 107 -1.55 6.13 3.89
CA THR A 107 -1.05 4.77 4.13
C THR A 107 0.48 4.77 4.32
N ILE A 108 1.22 5.56 3.55
CA ILE A 108 2.67 5.71 3.70
C ILE A 108 3.02 6.28 5.06
N GLN A 109 2.33 7.34 5.51
CA GLN A 109 2.56 7.92 6.85
C GLN A 109 2.40 6.85 7.94
N ARG A 110 1.31 6.08 7.91
CA ARG A 110 1.08 4.98 8.87
C ARG A 110 2.18 3.91 8.82
N LEU A 111 2.64 3.55 7.63
CA LEU A 111 3.77 2.62 7.49
C LEU A 111 5.05 3.18 8.10
N LEU A 112 5.39 4.44 7.83
CA LEU A 112 6.59 5.09 8.38
C LEU A 112 6.52 5.20 9.91
N ASP A 113 5.36 5.56 10.46
CA ASP A 113 5.12 5.59 11.90
C ASP A 113 5.35 4.21 12.53
N HIS A 114 4.83 3.15 11.91
CA HIS A 114 5.05 1.79 12.37
C HIS A 114 6.48 1.29 12.21
N LEU A 115 7.20 1.70 11.16
CA LEU A 115 8.62 1.34 11.00
C LEU A 115 9.47 2.03 12.08
N ASN A 116 9.19 3.30 12.35
CA ASN A 116 9.81 4.08 13.42
C ASN A 116 9.52 3.45 14.80
N GLU A 117 8.26 3.09 15.08
CA GLU A 117 7.86 2.42 16.31
C GLU A 117 8.51 1.03 16.47
N ALA A 118 8.57 0.25 15.37
CA ALA A 118 9.16 -1.08 15.41
C ALA A 118 10.65 -1.04 15.73
N GLY A 119 11.37 -0.04 15.21
CA GLY A 119 12.83 0.04 15.29
C GLY A 119 13.54 -1.10 14.58
N PHE A 120 12.90 -1.73 13.59
CA PHE A 120 13.50 -2.73 12.69
C PHE A 120 12.83 -2.67 11.31
N TYR A 121 13.63 -2.38 10.28
CA TYR A 121 13.17 -2.19 8.91
C TYR A 121 14.35 -2.36 7.94
N SER A 122 14.08 -2.67 6.69
CA SER A 122 15.11 -2.92 5.68
C SER A 122 15.27 -1.74 4.73
N SER A 123 16.42 -1.68 4.04
CA SER A 123 16.65 -0.71 2.96
C SER A 123 15.57 -0.81 1.87
N LYS A 124 15.12 -2.04 1.57
CA LYS A 124 14.09 -2.35 0.58
C LYS A 124 12.73 -1.75 0.94
N ASP A 125 12.36 -1.77 2.22
CA ASP A 125 11.10 -1.15 2.67
C ASP A 125 11.12 0.36 2.38
N LEU A 126 12.23 1.03 2.69
CA LEU A 126 12.39 2.46 2.48
C LEU A 126 12.48 2.82 1.00
N ASN A 127 13.23 2.06 0.20
CA ASN A 127 13.40 2.30 -1.23
C ASN A 127 12.09 2.25 -2.01
N SER A 128 11.17 1.34 -1.64
CA SER A 128 9.84 1.31 -2.26
C SER A 128 9.08 2.60 -1.95
N ILE A 129 9.06 3.03 -0.68
CA ILE A 129 8.37 4.25 -0.26
C ILE A 129 8.99 5.49 -0.92
N THR A 130 10.32 5.57 -1.02
CA THR A 130 11.02 6.67 -1.71
C THR A 130 10.50 6.87 -3.13
N LYS A 131 10.52 5.80 -3.95
CA LYS A 131 10.07 5.87 -5.35
C LYS A 131 8.61 6.27 -5.46
N THR A 132 7.79 5.78 -4.55
CA THR A 132 6.36 6.12 -4.53
C THR A 132 6.12 7.57 -4.14
N LEU A 133 6.85 8.12 -3.17
CA LEU A 133 6.77 9.55 -2.82
C LEU A 133 7.27 10.45 -3.96
N GLU A 134 8.36 10.08 -4.64
CA GLU A 134 8.87 10.78 -5.83
C GLU A 134 7.80 10.86 -6.93
N SER A 135 7.20 9.71 -7.29
CA SER A 135 6.12 9.66 -8.29
C SER A 135 4.87 10.44 -7.87
N THR A 136 4.56 10.42 -6.57
CA THR A 136 3.44 11.19 -6.02
C THR A 136 3.68 12.69 -6.13
N ARG A 137 4.92 13.15 -5.86
CA ARG A 137 5.33 14.54 -6.03
C ARG A 137 5.23 14.98 -7.49
N GLU A 138 5.74 14.18 -8.43
CA GLU A 138 5.59 14.46 -9.87
C GLU A 138 4.10 14.59 -10.29
N THR A 139 3.22 13.80 -9.68
CA THR A 139 1.77 13.88 -9.92
C THR A 139 1.17 15.18 -9.38
N LEU A 140 1.61 15.66 -8.21
CA LEU A 140 1.18 16.97 -7.70
C LEU A 140 1.70 18.12 -8.56
N GLU A 141 2.96 18.06 -9.01
CA GLU A 141 3.55 19.08 -9.88
C GLU A 141 2.76 19.23 -11.19
N ARG A 142 2.42 18.12 -11.84
CA ARG A 142 1.56 18.13 -13.05
C ARG A 142 0.15 18.66 -12.77
N GLY A 143 -0.32 18.53 -11.53
CA GLY A 143 -1.65 18.96 -11.09
C GLY A 143 -1.76 20.44 -10.72
N ARG A 144 -0.65 21.20 -10.69
CA ARG A 144 -0.63 22.59 -10.19
C ARG A 144 -1.61 23.53 -10.88
N ASP A 145 -1.73 23.42 -12.20
CA ASP A 145 -2.60 24.29 -12.99
C ASP A 145 -4.06 23.80 -13.08
N THR A 146 -4.32 22.56 -12.64
CA THR A 146 -5.62 21.88 -12.80
C THR A 146 -6.42 21.86 -11.50
N TYR A 147 -5.75 21.78 -10.36
CA TYR A 147 -6.38 21.53 -9.06
C TYR A 147 -6.34 22.74 -8.13
N SER A 148 -7.29 22.82 -7.19
CA SER A 148 -7.36 23.93 -6.23
C SER A 148 -6.06 24.03 -5.42
N PRO A 149 -5.48 25.23 -5.25
CA PRO A 149 -4.31 25.44 -4.39
C PRO A 149 -4.50 24.90 -2.97
N ALA A 150 -5.73 24.95 -2.44
CA ALA A 150 -6.03 24.45 -1.11
C ALA A 150 -5.82 22.93 -0.99
N LEU A 151 -6.16 22.16 -2.04
CA LEU A 151 -5.90 20.72 -2.09
C LEU A 151 -4.39 20.45 -2.18
N LEU A 152 -3.70 21.16 -3.07
CA LEU A 152 -2.28 20.95 -3.32
C LEU A 152 -1.47 21.24 -2.06
N THR A 153 -1.73 22.33 -1.36
CA THR A 153 -1.07 22.64 -0.08
C THR A 153 -1.33 21.56 0.99
N LEU A 154 -2.55 21.00 1.05
CA LEU A 154 -2.86 19.90 1.98
C LEU A 154 -2.04 18.65 1.66
N LEU A 155 -1.96 18.27 0.37
CA LEU A 155 -1.21 17.10 -0.08
C LEU A 155 0.29 17.29 0.08
N GLU A 156 0.83 18.46 -0.29
CA GLU A 156 2.24 18.83 -0.10
C GLU A 156 2.64 18.72 1.36
N SER A 157 1.86 19.29 2.28
CA SER A 157 2.14 19.21 3.72
C SER A 157 2.16 17.75 4.23
N ARG A 158 1.29 16.89 3.69
CA ARG A 158 1.31 15.45 4.03
C ARG A 158 2.54 14.75 3.46
N LEU A 159 2.93 15.04 2.23
CA LEU A 159 4.13 14.47 1.62
C LEU A 159 5.40 14.91 2.37
N GLU A 160 5.51 16.18 2.74
CA GLU A 160 6.64 16.69 3.53
C GLU A 160 6.78 15.95 4.87
N GLN A 161 5.66 15.65 5.55
CA GLN A 161 5.67 14.84 6.79
C GLN A 161 6.15 13.41 6.55
N CYS A 162 5.72 12.80 5.44
CA CYS A 162 6.16 11.47 5.03
C CYS A 162 7.66 11.48 4.73
N GLU A 163 8.15 12.48 3.99
CA GLU A 163 9.55 12.61 3.61
C GLU A 163 10.46 12.86 4.81
N ALA A 164 10.06 13.74 5.74
CA ALA A 164 10.80 13.96 6.97
C ALA A 164 10.90 12.67 7.81
N SER A 165 9.80 11.91 7.88
CA SER A 165 9.75 10.61 8.57
C SER A 165 10.65 9.57 7.88
N LEU A 166 10.61 9.51 6.54
CA LEU A 166 11.45 8.65 5.72
C LEU A 166 12.93 8.99 5.87
N GLU A 167 13.30 10.26 5.80
CA GLU A 167 14.68 10.74 5.93
C GLU A 167 15.25 10.36 7.31
N LYS A 168 14.46 10.50 8.37
CA LYS A 168 14.84 10.04 9.72
C LYS A 168 15.15 8.55 9.74
N LEU A 169 14.31 7.71 9.12
CA LEU A 169 14.54 6.26 9.07
C LEU A 169 15.77 5.90 8.24
N GLN A 170 15.97 6.58 7.11
CA GLN A 170 17.14 6.39 6.24
C GLN A 170 18.45 6.77 6.95
N LYS A 171 18.47 7.91 7.67
CA LYS A 171 19.61 8.31 8.51
C LYS A 171 19.90 7.26 9.59
N GLY A 172 18.88 6.64 10.16
CA GLY A 172 19.03 5.53 11.10
C GLY A 172 19.77 4.33 10.52
N LEU A 173 19.51 3.97 9.26
CA LEU A 173 20.24 2.88 8.59
C LEU A 173 21.66 3.27 8.15
N ALA A 174 21.88 4.54 7.81
CA ALA A 174 23.17 5.04 7.35
C ALA A 174 24.29 4.95 8.40
N VAL A 175 23.93 4.76 9.68
CA VAL A 175 24.89 4.52 10.78
C VAL A 175 25.56 3.15 10.67
N LEU A 176 24.92 2.17 10.00
CA LEU A 176 25.45 0.82 9.86
C LEU A 176 26.59 0.77 8.85
N ALA A 177 27.71 0.15 9.23
CA ALA A 177 28.78 -0.14 8.29
C ALA A 177 28.27 -1.02 7.13
N PRO A 178 28.74 -0.83 5.88
CA PRO A 178 28.26 -1.59 4.72
C PRO A 178 28.28 -3.12 4.90
N PRO A 179 29.30 -3.74 5.54
CA PRO A 179 29.30 -5.18 5.80
C PRO A 179 28.16 -5.66 6.70
N LEU A 180 27.62 -4.79 7.57
CA LEU A 180 26.53 -5.11 8.49
C LEU A 180 25.14 -5.02 7.85
N ALA A 181 25.00 -4.34 6.71
CA ALA A 181 23.71 -4.13 6.06
C ALA A 181 23.01 -5.46 5.74
N GLN A 182 23.74 -6.43 5.18
CA GLN A 182 23.19 -7.75 4.86
C GLN A 182 22.78 -8.54 6.11
N THR A 183 23.57 -8.44 7.18
CA THR A 183 23.23 -9.07 8.47
C THR A 183 21.98 -8.43 9.07
N HIS A 184 21.87 -7.10 9.00
CA HIS A 184 20.69 -6.37 9.46
C HIS A 184 19.43 -6.80 8.71
N GLU A 185 19.46 -6.86 7.38
CA GLU A 185 18.34 -7.35 6.57
C GLU A 185 17.95 -8.78 6.94
N THR A 186 18.94 -9.64 7.20
CA THR A 186 18.70 -11.02 7.62
C THR A 186 18.01 -11.09 8.98
N LEU A 187 18.43 -10.29 9.95
CA LEU A 187 17.79 -10.22 11.27
C LEU A 187 16.36 -9.66 11.21
N VAL A 188 16.12 -8.62 10.40
CA VAL A 188 14.77 -8.10 10.13
C VAL A 188 13.88 -9.19 9.51
N SER A 189 14.41 -9.94 8.55
CA SER A 189 13.71 -11.07 7.91
C SER A 189 13.37 -12.17 8.91
N ILE A 190 14.30 -12.53 9.80
CA ILE A 190 14.06 -13.53 10.85
C ILE A 190 12.92 -13.07 11.78
N LEU A 191 12.94 -11.83 12.28
CA LEU A 191 11.86 -11.31 13.13
C LEU A 191 10.49 -11.34 12.45
N ARG A 192 10.41 -10.91 11.19
CA ARG A 192 9.17 -10.93 10.41
C ARG A 192 8.69 -12.36 10.17
N SER A 193 9.61 -13.27 9.84
CA SER A 193 9.30 -14.69 9.58
C SER A 193 8.84 -15.41 10.84
N THR A 194 9.48 -15.18 11.99
CA THR A 194 9.03 -15.71 13.28
C THR A 194 7.63 -15.21 13.63
N SER A 195 7.35 -13.93 13.39
CA SER A 195 6.00 -13.37 13.60
C SER A 195 4.97 -13.97 12.65
N ALA A 196 5.35 -14.23 11.39
CA ALA A 196 4.49 -14.92 10.43
C ALA A 196 4.14 -16.34 10.91
N VAL A 197 5.14 -17.13 11.31
CA VAL A 197 4.93 -18.50 11.84
C VAL A 197 4.00 -18.48 13.06
N ASN A 198 4.15 -17.51 13.95
CA ASN A 198 3.30 -17.35 15.14
C ASN A 198 1.80 -17.10 14.82
N THR A 199 1.47 -16.64 13.60
CA THR A 199 0.09 -16.34 13.18
C THR A 199 -0.48 -17.36 12.19
N ARG A 200 0.20 -18.48 11.98
CA ARG A 200 -0.30 -19.56 11.11
C ARG A 200 -1.41 -20.34 11.79
N SER A 201 -2.33 -20.87 10.99
CA SER A 201 -3.37 -21.79 11.46
C SER A 201 -2.81 -23.07 12.08
N LYS A 202 -1.62 -23.49 11.64
CA LYS A 202 -0.84 -24.58 12.24
C LYS A 202 0.56 -24.08 12.56
N PHE A 203 0.89 -24.03 13.85
CA PHE A 203 2.21 -23.65 14.32
C PHE A 203 3.27 -24.68 13.89
N SER A 204 4.47 -24.20 13.55
CA SER A 204 5.58 -25.02 13.05
C SER A 204 6.86 -24.72 13.84
N ALA A 205 7.13 -25.53 14.86
CA ALA A 205 8.33 -25.38 15.68
C ALA A 205 9.62 -25.60 14.86
N SER A 206 9.58 -26.48 13.86
CA SER A 206 10.72 -26.73 12.96
C SER A 206 11.11 -25.49 12.18
N GLU A 207 10.15 -24.71 11.67
CA GLU A 207 10.43 -23.46 10.98
C GLU A 207 11.06 -22.41 11.90
N VAL A 208 10.59 -22.29 13.14
CA VAL A 208 11.22 -21.38 14.11
C VAL A 208 12.64 -21.84 14.43
N ASN A 209 12.88 -23.16 14.57
CA ASN A 209 14.22 -23.69 14.81
C ASN A 209 15.16 -23.47 13.62
N ASN A 210 14.69 -23.59 12.37
CA ASN A 210 15.47 -23.25 11.18
C ASN A 210 15.88 -21.77 11.18
N LEU A 211 15.02 -20.85 11.65
CA LEU A 211 15.38 -19.44 11.84
C LEU A 211 16.43 -19.26 12.96
N ARG A 212 16.33 -20.02 14.06
CA ARG A 212 17.34 -20.02 15.14
C ARG A 212 18.70 -20.54 14.64
N GLU A 213 18.74 -21.47 13.69
CA GLU A 213 20.00 -21.89 13.07
C GLU A 213 20.66 -20.76 12.27
N GLN A 214 19.88 -19.92 11.58
CA GLN A 214 20.40 -18.73 10.92
C GLN A 214 20.97 -17.73 11.94
N LEU A 215 20.28 -17.52 13.08
CA LEU A 215 20.80 -16.70 14.17
C LEU A 215 22.14 -17.24 14.71
N LYS A 216 22.25 -18.55 14.94
CA LYS A 216 23.51 -19.19 15.36
C LYS A 216 24.64 -18.99 14.35
N LYS A 217 24.34 -19.03 13.04
CA LYS A 217 25.33 -18.77 11.99
C LYS A 217 25.84 -17.33 12.06
N ILE A 218 24.95 -16.36 12.28
CA ILE A 218 25.32 -14.96 12.46
C ILE A 218 26.21 -14.78 13.71
N GLU A 219 25.83 -15.38 14.85
CA GLU A 219 26.61 -15.29 16.09
C GLU A 219 28.00 -15.90 15.96
N LYS A 220 28.13 -17.05 15.28
CA LYS A 220 29.44 -17.67 15.00
C LYS A 220 30.35 -16.79 14.16
N GLY A 221 29.79 -15.85 13.39
CA GLY A 221 30.56 -14.87 12.62
C GLY A 221 31.12 -13.72 13.46
N THR A 222 30.73 -13.60 14.74
CA THR A 222 31.24 -12.56 15.64
C THR A 222 32.53 -13.00 16.32
N LYS A 223 33.44 -12.04 16.60
CA LYS A 223 34.64 -12.25 17.42
C LYS A 223 34.43 -11.61 18.78
N ASP A 224 34.53 -12.39 19.85
CA ASP A 224 34.24 -11.95 21.23
C ASP A 224 32.90 -11.22 21.37
N GLY A 225 31.89 -11.67 20.62
CA GLY A 225 30.56 -11.06 20.59
C GLY A 225 30.48 -9.71 19.87
N ASN A 226 31.54 -9.31 19.13
CA ASN A 226 31.58 -8.11 18.30
C ASN A 226 31.58 -8.45 16.81
N PHE A 227 30.97 -7.58 16.01
CA PHE A 227 31.13 -7.60 14.57
C PHE A 227 32.37 -6.78 14.21
N VAL A 228 33.32 -7.41 13.52
CA VAL A 228 34.62 -6.81 13.22
C VAL A 228 34.96 -6.89 11.73
N ASP A 229 35.81 -5.98 11.26
CA ASP A 229 36.39 -6.00 9.91
C ASP A 229 37.51 -7.06 9.76
N ALA A 230 38.19 -7.06 8.60
CA ALA A 230 39.27 -8.00 8.31
C ALA A 230 40.48 -7.81 9.25
N GLU A 231 40.70 -6.57 9.68
CA GLU A 231 41.76 -6.13 10.59
C GLU A 231 41.41 -6.38 12.07
N GLY A 232 40.16 -6.72 12.38
CA GLY A 232 39.68 -6.99 13.74
C GLY A 232 39.15 -5.76 14.47
N ASN A 233 38.97 -4.62 13.78
CA ASN A 233 38.35 -3.44 14.35
C ASN A 233 36.82 -3.62 14.39
N ILE A 234 36.22 -3.05 15.44
CA ILE A 234 34.78 -3.04 15.62
C ILE A 234 34.08 -2.23 14.53
N LEU A 235 33.06 -2.83 13.91
CA LEU A 235 32.26 -2.17 12.87
C LEU A 235 31.27 -1.15 13.48
N PRO A 236 31.18 0.08 12.91
CA PRO A 236 30.18 1.07 13.31
C PRO A 236 28.74 0.58 13.20
N GLY A 237 27.90 1.01 14.16
CA GLY A 237 26.48 0.63 14.22
C GLY A 237 26.21 -0.80 14.74
N GLN A 238 27.23 -1.53 15.19
CA GLN A 238 27.06 -2.92 15.66
C GLN A 238 26.12 -3.06 16.88
N ASP A 239 25.97 -2.04 17.72
CA ASP A 239 25.17 -2.14 18.94
C ASP A 239 23.67 -2.24 18.65
N ASP A 240 23.20 -1.52 17.63
CA ASP A 240 21.84 -1.65 17.11
C ASP A 240 21.61 -3.05 16.54
N LEU A 241 22.60 -3.58 15.82
CA LEU A 241 22.55 -4.93 15.26
C LEU A 241 22.50 -6.01 16.35
N LYS A 242 23.30 -5.87 17.42
CA LYS A 242 23.26 -6.76 18.59
C LYS A 242 21.94 -6.65 19.32
N SER A 243 21.40 -5.44 19.48
CA SER A 243 20.07 -5.23 20.06
C SER A 243 19.00 -5.96 19.25
N LEU A 244 19.04 -5.84 17.93
CA LEU A 244 18.15 -6.54 17.01
C LEU A 244 18.31 -8.06 17.12
N MET A 245 19.53 -8.58 17.16
CA MET A 245 19.82 -10.01 17.32
C MET A 245 19.26 -10.56 18.64
N ARG A 246 19.43 -9.83 19.76
CA ARG A 246 18.80 -10.19 21.05
C ARG A 246 17.28 -10.20 20.96
N ARG A 247 16.67 -9.24 20.24
CA ARG A 247 15.23 -9.23 19.98
C ARG A 247 14.78 -10.44 19.18
N CYS A 248 15.55 -10.87 18.16
CA CYS A 248 15.26 -12.08 17.39
C CYS A 248 15.24 -13.32 18.29
N TRP A 249 16.29 -13.52 19.09
CA TRP A 249 16.37 -14.66 20.02
C TRP A 249 15.21 -14.67 20.98
N ARG A 250 14.99 -13.57 21.70
CA ARG A 250 13.89 -13.46 22.66
C ARG A 250 12.54 -13.73 22.00
N TRP A 251 12.35 -13.26 20.76
CA TRP A 251 11.10 -13.50 20.05
C TRP A 251 10.91 -14.97 19.66
N THR A 252 11.96 -15.63 19.17
CA THR A 252 11.90 -17.05 18.82
C THR A 252 11.59 -17.94 20.04
N GLU A 253 12.15 -17.60 21.22
CA GLU A 253 11.86 -18.29 22.47
C GLU A 253 10.38 -18.18 22.86
N ILE A 254 9.87 -16.95 22.90
CA ILE A 254 8.46 -16.67 23.27
C ILE A 254 7.52 -17.38 22.29
N VAL A 255 7.81 -17.36 20.99
CA VAL A 255 6.96 -17.99 19.97
C VAL A 255 6.98 -19.51 20.08
N LEU A 256 8.12 -20.13 20.42
CA LEU A 256 8.21 -21.56 20.71
C LEU A 256 7.45 -21.94 21.99
N GLU A 257 7.45 -21.08 23.00
CA GLU A 257 6.73 -21.31 24.26
C GLU A 257 5.21 -21.17 24.08
N ARG A 258 4.78 -20.14 23.34
CA ARG A 258 3.36 -19.82 23.16
C ARG A 258 2.69 -20.59 22.03
N GLU A 259 3.45 -21.08 21.05
CA GLU A 259 2.96 -21.90 19.94
C GLU A 259 1.77 -21.27 19.18
N GLY A 260 1.80 -19.94 19.00
CA GLY A 260 0.71 -19.18 18.37
C GLY A 260 -0.53 -18.95 19.23
N LYS A 261 -0.56 -19.43 20.48
CA LYS A 261 -1.68 -19.20 21.41
C LYS A 261 -1.61 -17.76 21.95
N ILE A 262 -2.67 -17.00 21.69
CA ILE A 262 -2.83 -15.63 22.17
C ILE A 262 -3.60 -15.63 23.48
N ASP A 263 -3.23 -14.70 24.37
CA ASP A 263 -3.95 -14.41 25.61
C ASP A 263 -5.44 -14.16 25.31
N GLU A 264 -6.32 -14.82 26.06
CA GLU A 264 -7.77 -14.76 25.90
C GLU A 264 -8.29 -13.33 25.86
N ARG A 265 -7.69 -12.43 26.66
CA ARG A 265 -8.08 -11.01 26.77
C ARG A 265 -7.98 -10.25 25.45
N PHE A 266 -7.17 -10.74 24.51
CA PHE A 266 -6.91 -10.13 23.22
C PHE A 266 -7.39 -10.99 22.04
N ARG A 267 -8.14 -12.07 22.29
CA ARG A 267 -8.59 -13.00 21.25
C ARG A 267 -9.45 -12.32 20.19
N GLU A 268 -10.41 -11.49 20.60
CA GLU A 268 -11.31 -10.79 19.68
C GLU A 268 -10.52 -9.87 18.72
N GLN A 269 -9.61 -9.07 19.26
CA GLN A 269 -8.77 -8.17 18.46
C GLN A 269 -7.85 -8.97 17.53
N TYR A 270 -7.27 -10.07 18.02
CA TYR A 270 -6.43 -10.95 17.23
C TYR A 270 -7.19 -11.57 16.05
N GLU A 271 -8.36 -12.16 16.28
CA GLU A 271 -9.17 -12.80 15.24
C GLU A 271 -9.59 -11.80 14.17
N ARG A 272 -10.01 -10.60 14.59
CA ARG A 272 -10.38 -9.52 13.67
C ARG A 272 -9.21 -9.04 12.81
N LEU A 273 -8.02 -8.85 13.39
CA LEU A 273 -6.82 -8.47 12.66
C LEU A 273 -6.33 -9.60 11.73
N LEU A 274 -6.43 -10.85 12.18
CA LEU A 274 -6.06 -12.01 11.40
C LEU A 274 -6.98 -12.16 10.18
N GLU A 275 -8.29 -11.96 10.36
CA GLU A 275 -9.26 -11.95 9.27
C GLU A 275 -8.95 -10.86 8.25
N ILE A 276 -8.76 -9.61 8.68
CA ILE A 276 -8.40 -8.48 7.82
C ILE A 276 -7.13 -8.81 7.02
N ARG A 277 -6.07 -9.27 7.71
CA ARG A 277 -4.80 -9.64 7.07
C ARG A 277 -5.01 -10.72 6.02
N ASN A 278 -5.76 -11.78 6.34
CA ASN A 278 -6.00 -12.90 5.41
C ASN A 278 -6.84 -12.49 4.21
N GLN A 279 -7.83 -11.60 4.38
CA GLN A 279 -8.62 -11.05 3.28
C GLN A 279 -7.73 -10.22 2.35
N LEU A 280 -6.92 -9.32 2.89
CA LEU A 280 -5.98 -8.50 2.12
C LEU A 280 -4.89 -9.34 1.42
N ASP A 281 -4.36 -10.37 2.08
CA ASP A 281 -3.38 -11.30 1.50
C ASP A 281 -3.97 -12.01 0.27
N ARG A 282 -5.19 -12.56 0.40
CA ARG A 282 -5.90 -13.17 -0.72
C ARG A 282 -6.07 -12.20 -1.88
N LEU A 283 -6.52 -10.97 -1.61
CA LEU A 283 -6.69 -9.94 -2.63
C LEU A 283 -5.36 -9.61 -3.34
N SER A 284 -4.27 -9.51 -2.59
CA SER A 284 -2.95 -9.20 -3.14
C SER A 284 -2.38 -10.30 -4.03
N VAL A 285 -2.71 -11.56 -3.77
CA VAL A 285 -2.24 -12.71 -4.54
C VAL A 285 -3.11 -12.95 -5.78
N THR A 286 -4.43 -12.84 -5.63
CA THR A 286 -5.35 -13.23 -6.70
C THR A 286 -5.63 -12.12 -7.70
N GLN A 287 -5.19 -10.87 -7.44
CA GLN A 287 -5.59 -9.67 -8.18
C GLN A 287 -7.08 -9.77 -8.50
N ALA A 288 -7.88 -9.95 -7.44
CA ALA A 288 -9.26 -10.39 -7.58
C ALA A 288 -10.00 -9.46 -8.53
N TRP A 289 -10.51 -10.03 -9.62
CA TRP A 289 -11.21 -9.37 -10.73
C TRP A 289 -12.44 -8.54 -10.29
N SER A 290 -12.82 -8.63 -9.01
CA SER A 290 -13.96 -7.96 -8.39
C SER A 290 -13.59 -6.89 -7.36
N LEU A 291 -12.31 -6.69 -7.05
CA LEU A 291 -11.91 -5.67 -6.09
C LEU A 291 -12.00 -4.29 -6.73
N ARG A 292 -12.81 -3.41 -6.15
CA ARG A 292 -12.66 -1.97 -6.41
C ARG A 292 -11.68 -1.40 -5.39
N GLU A 293 -10.85 -0.45 -5.78
CA GLU A 293 -9.93 0.24 -4.85
C GLU A 293 -10.70 0.86 -3.68
N THR A 294 -11.92 1.34 -3.93
CA THR A 294 -12.83 1.81 -2.87
C THR A 294 -13.08 0.80 -1.76
N ASP A 295 -13.04 -0.51 -2.01
CA ASP A 295 -13.20 -1.54 -1.00
C ASP A 295 -12.09 -1.51 0.06
N LEU A 296 -10.91 -0.95 -0.26
CA LEU A 296 -9.81 -0.71 0.69
C LEU A 296 -10.22 0.22 1.84
N PHE A 297 -11.15 1.16 1.61
CA PHE A 297 -11.63 2.08 2.64
C PHE A 297 -12.13 1.36 3.89
N GLY A 298 -12.88 0.26 3.70
CA GLY A 298 -13.42 -0.52 4.80
C GLY A 298 -12.32 -1.18 5.65
N TYR A 299 -11.23 -1.61 5.01
CA TYR A 299 -10.08 -2.17 5.70
C TYR A 299 -9.27 -1.10 6.43
N GLN A 300 -8.98 0.03 5.77
CA GLN A 300 -8.29 1.18 6.36
C GLN A 300 -9.00 1.64 7.64
N ARG A 301 -10.30 1.91 7.58
CA ARG A 301 -11.09 2.33 8.75
C ARG A 301 -11.13 1.30 9.87
N LYS A 302 -11.16 0.01 9.56
CA LYS A 302 -11.10 -1.05 10.59
C LYS A 302 -9.72 -1.07 11.26
N LEU A 303 -8.64 -0.92 10.51
CA LEU A 303 -7.28 -0.88 11.02
C LEU A 303 -7.04 0.38 11.86
N ASP A 304 -7.40 1.55 11.35
CA ASP A 304 -7.23 2.83 12.05
C ASP A 304 -7.91 2.80 13.41
N ARG A 305 -9.15 2.29 13.49
CA ARG A 305 -9.86 2.16 14.77
C ARG A 305 -9.16 1.24 15.76
N ILE A 306 -8.55 0.15 15.29
CA ILE A 306 -7.83 -0.79 16.17
C ILE A 306 -6.50 -0.15 16.61
N ASP A 307 -5.83 0.54 15.70
CA ASP A 307 -4.53 1.17 15.94
C ASP A 307 -4.64 2.38 16.89
N GLU A 308 -5.66 3.22 16.70
CA GLU A 308 -5.96 4.40 17.52
C GLU A 308 -6.53 4.05 18.90
N ALA A 309 -7.04 2.83 19.09
CA ALA A 309 -7.49 2.36 20.40
C ALA A 309 -6.33 2.01 21.36
N ARG A 310 -5.08 2.04 20.89
CA ARG A 310 -3.90 1.78 21.72
C ARG A 310 -3.63 2.94 22.67
N VAL A 311 -3.17 2.62 23.88
CA VAL A 311 -2.81 3.60 24.91
C VAL A 311 -1.30 3.59 25.10
N ASN A 312 -0.64 4.73 24.84
CA ASN A 312 0.83 4.85 24.90
C ASN A 312 1.56 3.78 24.08
N GLY A 313 1.02 3.46 22.90
CA GLY A 313 1.54 2.43 22.01
C GLY A 313 1.15 0.99 22.36
N ASN A 314 0.49 0.74 23.50
CA ASN A 314 0.13 -0.61 23.94
C ASN A 314 -1.35 -0.93 23.66
N PHE A 315 -1.63 -2.17 23.28
CA PHE A 315 -2.97 -2.72 23.36
C PHE A 315 -3.35 -2.91 24.82
N VAL A 316 -4.59 -2.58 25.16
CA VAL A 316 -5.14 -2.76 26.50
C VAL A 316 -6.39 -3.64 26.45
N ASP A 317 -6.63 -4.41 27.50
CA ASP A 317 -7.85 -5.21 27.67
C ASP A 317 -9.03 -4.34 28.15
N ALA A 318 -10.16 -4.98 28.48
CA ALA A 318 -11.37 -4.30 28.93
C ALA A 318 -11.18 -3.54 30.26
N GLU A 319 -10.23 -3.99 31.09
CA GLU A 319 -9.84 -3.39 32.37
C GLU A 319 -8.71 -2.35 32.23
N GLY A 320 -8.25 -2.08 31.00
CA GLY A 320 -7.18 -1.12 30.71
C GLY A 320 -5.77 -1.65 30.99
N GLN A 321 -5.59 -2.96 31.20
CA GLN A 321 -4.29 -3.56 31.43
C GLN A 321 -3.55 -3.80 30.11
N PRO A 322 -2.24 -3.49 30.03
CA PRO A 322 -1.48 -3.65 28.81
C PRO A 322 -1.29 -5.12 28.44
N ALA A 323 -1.25 -5.37 27.13
CA ALA A 323 -0.89 -6.64 26.54
C ALA A 323 0.53 -7.06 26.97
N ASP A 324 0.74 -8.35 27.17
CA ASP A 324 2.09 -8.89 27.33
C ASP A 324 2.89 -8.75 26.02
N LEU A 325 4.20 -9.00 26.10
CA LEU A 325 5.08 -8.84 24.94
C LEU A 325 4.65 -9.70 23.73
N HIS A 326 4.05 -10.86 23.97
CA HIS A 326 3.63 -11.78 22.91
C HIS A 326 2.38 -11.26 22.19
N ALA A 327 1.33 -10.94 22.94
CA ALA A 327 0.10 -10.37 22.40
C ALA A 327 0.38 -9.04 21.69
N GLN A 328 1.13 -8.13 22.34
CA GLN A 328 1.49 -6.83 21.77
C GLN A 328 2.19 -6.96 20.41
N ARG A 329 3.25 -7.78 20.33
CA ARG A 329 4.00 -7.95 19.08
C ARG A 329 3.19 -8.66 17.99
N THR A 330 2.34 -9.61 18.38
CA THR A 330 1.51 -10.34 17.42
C THR A 330 0.46 -9.45 16.79
N LEU A 331 -0.25 -8.65 17.59
CA LEU A 331 -1.26 -7.72 17.10
C LEU A 331 -0.62 -6.63 16.22
N LEU A 332 0.51 -6.05 16.65
CA LEU A 332 1.27 -5.09 15.84
C LEU A 332 1.77 -5.70 14.52
N TYR A 333 2.22 -6.96 14.52
CA TYR A 333 2.61 -7.63 13.29
C TYR A 333 1.44 -7.72 12.30
N LEU A 334 0.24 -8.10 12.77
CA LEU A 334 -0.94 -8.19 11.91
C LEU A 334 -1.37 -6.84 11.36
N ILE A 335 -1.36 -5.77 12.16
CA ILE A 335 -1.64 -4.40 11.70
C ILE A 335 -0.65 -3.98 10.62
N ARG A 336 0.65 -4.07 10.92
CA ARG A 336 1.72 -3.65 10.00
C ARG A 336 1.66 -4.43 8.69
N ARG A 337 1.40 -5.73 8.77
CA ARG A 337 1.25 -6.56 7.59
C ARG A 337 0.02 -6.19 6.77
N SER A 338 -1.08 -5.82 7.42
CA SER A 338 -2.31 -5.37 6.76
C SER A 338 -2.12 -4.03 6.04
N TYR A 339 -1.50 -3.03 6.67
CA TYR A 339 -1.14 -1.78 5.99
C TYR A 339 -0.17 -2.00 4.83
N ALA A 340 0.79 -2.94 4.97
CA ALA A 340 1.69 -3.27 3.88
C ALA A 340 0.96 -3.88 2.66
N TYR A 341 -0.08 -4.70 2.89
CA TYR A 341 -0.93 -5.19 1.79
C TYR A 341 -1.78 -4.08 1.17
N ILE A 342 -2.35 -3.18 1.96
CA ILE A 342 -3.10 -2.02 1.43
C ILE A 342 -2.18 -1.17 0.56
N TYR A 343 -0.98 -0.86 1.03
CA TYR A 343 0.03 -0.15 0.25
C TYR A 343 0.36 -0.87 -1.06
N ALA A 344 0.62 -2.19 -1.00
CA ALA A 344 0.89 -2.98 -2.20
C ALA A 344 -0.26 -2.96 -3.21
N LEU A 345 -1.51 -3.02 -2.74
CA LEU A 345 -2.72 -2.95 -3.57
C LEU A 345 -2.92 -1.56 -4.19
N LEU A 346 -2.61 -0.49 -3.45
CA LEU A 346 -2.70 0.89 -3.95
C LEU A 346 -1.67 1.15 -5.05
N ILE A 347 -0.41 0.73 -4.87
CA ILE A 347 0.64 0.94 -5.89
C ILE A 347 0.47 0.02 -7.11
N SER A 348 -0.30 -1.06 -6.99
CA SER A 348 -0.65 -1.93 -8.11
C SER A 348 -1.93 -1.50 -8.83
N SER A 349 -2.59 -0.41 -8.41
CA SER A 349 -3.78 0.08 -9.09
C SER A 349 -3.40 0.70 -10.44
N GLU A 350 -4.03 0.18 -11.48
CA GLU A 350 -3.78 0.57 -12.87
C GLU A 350 -4.65 1.77 -13.23
N PRO A 351 -4.16 2.73 -14.04
CA PRO A 351 -4.93 3.90 -14.48
C PRO A 351 -5.93 3.52 -15.58
N VAL A 352 -6.87 2.65 -15.23
CA VAL A 352 -7.88 2.07 -16.11
C VAL A 352 -9.21 1.96 -15.36
N SER A 353 -10.26 2.57 -15.90
CA SER A 353 -11.60 2.45 -15.32
C SER A 353 -12.05 0.98 -15.26
N GLU A 354 -12.83 0.62 -14.23
CA GLU A 354 -13.50 -0.68 -14.08
C GLU A 354 -14.14 -1.19 -15.39
N ALA A 355 -14.71 -0.28 -16.19
CA ALA A 355 -15.37 -0.61 -17.45
C ALA A 355 -14.43 -1.16 -18.53
N LEU A 356 -13.13 -0.81 -18.47
CA LEU A 356 -12.12 -1.24 -19.43
C LEU A 356 -11.25 -2.40 -18.91
N LEU A 357 -11.34 -2.76 -17.63
CA LEU A 357 -10.60 -3.88 -17.05
C LEU A 357 -10.74 -5.19 -17.84
N PRO A 358 -11.92 -5.59 -18.36
CA PRO A 358 -12.03 -6.81 -19.16
C PRO A 358 -11.16 -6.81 -20.41
N VAL A 359 -10.99 -5.65 -21.06
CA VAL A 359 -10.13 -5.50 -22.24
C VAL A 359 -8.67 -5.43 -21.82
N TYR A 360 -8.37 -4.63 -20.80
CA TYR A 360 -7.02 -4.46 -20.26
C TYR A 360 -6.41 -5.80 -19.82
N ASN A 361 -7.14 -6.61 -19.06
CA ASN A 361 -6.68 -7.91 -18.57
C ASN A 361 -6.43 -8.91 -19.71
N GLN A 362 -7.25 -8.87 -20.77
CA GLN A 362 -7.02 -9.70 -21.96
C GLN A 362 -5.71 -9.32 -22.64
N LEU A 363 -5.43 -8.02 -22.77
CA LEU A 363 -4.18 -7.53 -23.35
C LEU A 363 -2.97 -7.84 -22.45
N GLN A 364 -3.09 -7.70 -21.13
CA GLN A 364 -2.01 -8.05 -20.20
C GLN A 364 -1.67 -9.55 -20.28
N THR A 365 -2.69 -10.40 -20.33
CA THR A 365 -2.50 -11.86 -20.51
C THR A 365 -1.79 -12.14 -21.82
N LEU A 366 -2.23 -11.50 -22.91
CA LEU A 366 -1.66 -11.68 -24.23
C LEU A 366 -0.20 -11.22 -24.30
N ARG A 367 0.10 -10.05 -23.75
CA ARG A 367 1.46 -9.52 -23.61
C ARG A 367 2.37 -10.50 -22.88
N ARG A 368 1.92 -11.04 -21.75
CA ARG A 368 2.70 -12.01 -20.98
C ARG A 368 3.00 -13.27 -21.80
N CYS A 369 2.00 -13.82 -22.48
CA CYS A 369 2.23 -14.98 -23.36
C CYS A 369 3.22 -14.66 -24.49
N LEU A 370 3.13 -13.47 -25.09
CA LEU A 370 4.06 -13.04 -26.16
C LEU A 370 5.50 -12.88 -25.64
N ILE A 371 5.68 -12.33 -24.44
CA ILE A 371 6.99 -12.23 -23.79
C ILE A 371 7.54 -13.63 -23.49
N GLU A 372 6.74 -14.52 -22.93
CA GLU A 372 7.15 -15.91 -22.62
C GLU A 372 7.57 -16.66 -23.91
N VAL A 373 6.88 -16.44 -25.04
CA VAL A 373 7.28 -16.96 -26.35
C VAL A 373 8.64 -16.40 -26.78
N LYS A 374 8.83 -15.09 -26.67
CA LYS A 374 10.11 -14.43 -27.01
C LYS A 374 11.27 -14.95 -26.16
N GLU A 375 11.07 -15.11 -24.85
CA GLU A 375 12.07 -15.62 -23.92
C GLU A 375 12.38 -17.12 -24.14
N SER A 376 11.41 -17.87 -24.68
CA SER A 376 11.57 -19.31 -24.98
C SER A 376 12.23 -19.59 -26.34
N GLY A 377 12.80 -18.57 -26.98
CA GLY A 377 13.48 -18.70 -28.27
C GLY A 377 12.61 -18.40 -29.49
N GLY A 378 11.45 -17.77 -29.31
CA GLY A 378 10.58 -17.38 -30.41
C GLY A 378 9.66 -18.49 -30.91
N VAL A 379 9.25 -18.40 -32.17
CA VAL A 379 8.36 -19.37 -32.83
C VAL A 379 9.08 -20.01 -34.02
N ALA A 380 8.73 -21.25 -34.37
CA ALA A 380 9.40 -21.95 -35.46
C ALA A 380 8.97 -21.46 -36.86
N ASN A 381 7.80 -20.85 -36.97
CA ASN A 381 7.28 -20.28 -38.21
C ASN A 381 6.21 -19.23 -37.93
N SER A 382 5.96 -18.33 -38.89
CA SER A 382 5.02 -17.21 -38.74
C SER A 382 3.57 -17.62 -38.45
N ARG A 383 3.16 -18.87 -38.74
CA ARG A 383 1.77 -19.32 -38.52
C ARG A 383 1.45 -19.53 -37.03
N GLU A 384 2.47 -19.82 -36.21
CA GLU A 384 2.31 -19.96 -34.75
C GLU A 384 1.91 -18.65 -34.07
N LEU A 385 2.14 -17.51 -34.74
CA LEU A 385 1.69 -16.19 -34.26
C LEU A 385 0.22 -15.89 -34.58
N TYR A 386 -0.44 -16.68 -35.43
CA TYR A 386 -1.82 -16.41 -35.87
C TYR A 386 -2.84 -16.35 -34.72
N PRO A 387 -2.82 -17.23 -33.71
CA PRO A 387 -3.72 -17.12 -32.57
C PRO A 387 -3.60 -15.76 -31.85
N TYR A 388 -2.36 -15.27 -31.68
CA TYR A 388 -2.09 -13.97 -31.06
C TYR A 388 -2.58 -12.82 -31.93
N SER A 389 -2.28 -12.82 -33.23
CA SER A 389 -2.76 -11.81 -34.17
C SER A 389 -4.29 -11.78 -34.28
N MET A 390 -4.95 -12.94 -34.29
CA MET A 390 -6.41 -13.03 -34.29
C MET A 390 -7.01 -12.45 -33.02
N LYS A 391 -6.41 -12.74 -31.86
CA LYS A 391 -6.87 -12.17 -30.59
C LYS A 391 -6.70 -10.65 -30.56
N LEU A 392 -5.57 -10.12 -31.02
CA LEU A 392 -5.34 -8.67 -31.14
C LEU A 392 -6.37 -8.01 -32.04
N ASN A 393 -6.58 -8.53 -33.24
CA ASN A 393 -7.56 -7.99 -34.17
C ASN A 393 -8.98 -8.05 -33.60
N SER A 394 -9.32 -9.11 -32.86
CA SER A 394 -10.61 -9.21 -32.17
C SER A 394 -10.79 -8.13 -31.11
N ILE A 395 -9.74 -7.76 -30.38
CA ILE A 395 -9.80 -6.67 -29.39
C ILE A 395 -9.85 -5.32 -30.11
N ASP A 396 -9.04 -5.14 -31.14
CA ASP A 396 -9.00 -3.93 -31.94
C ASP A 396 -10.36 -3.59 -32.56
N ASN A 397 -11.05 -4.60 -33.11
CA ASN A 397 -12.39 -4.47 -33.68
C ASN A 397 -13.47 -4.04 -32.67
N MET A 398 -13.18 -4.05 -31.36
CA MET A 398 -14.08 -3.48 -30.34
C MET A 398 -14.03 -1.94 -30.31
N ARG A 399 -13.03 -1.33 -30.94
CA ARG A 399 -12.86 0.13 -30.99
C ARG A 399 -13.73 0.74 -32.08
N VAL A 400 -14.21 1.95 -31.80
CA VAL A 400 -14.84 2.85 -32.79
C VAL A 400 -14.04 4.14 -32.79
N ASP A 401 -13.57 4.58 -33.96
CA ASP A 401 -12.69 5.75 -34.11
C ASP A 401 -11.48 5.74 -33.16
N GLY A 402 -10.87 4.56 -32.97
CA GLY A 402 -9.71 4.35 -32.10
C GLY A 402 -10.00 4.36 -30.60
N LYS A 403 -11.28 4.34 -30.19
CA LYS A 403 -11.70 4.39 -28.77
C LYS A 403 -12.56 3.20 -28.38
N PHE A 404 -12.42 2.73 -27.15
CA PHE A 404 -13.29 1.72 -26.55
C PHE A 404 -14.51 2.37 -25.92
N TYR A 405 -15.70 2.00 -26.40
CA TYR A 405 -16.99 2.50 -25.89
C TYR A 405 -17.65 1.48 -24.97
N VAL A 406 -18.36 1.97 -23.95
CA VAL A 406 -19.25 1.17 -23.09
C VAL A 406 -20.62 1.83 -23.11
N GLY A 407 -21.51 1.29 -23.94
CA GLY A 407 -22.75 1.97 -24.29
C GLY A 407 -22.45 3.30 -25.00
N PRO A 408 -23.01 4.44 -24.57
CA PRO A 408 -22.70 5.75 -25.14
C PRO A 408 -21.45 6.41 -24.55
N ASP A 409 -20.87 5.84 -23.49
CA ASP A 409 -19.81 6.49 -22.71
C ASP A 409 -18.42 6.04 -23.19
N ILE A 410 -17.43 6.94 -23.07
CA ILE A 410 -16.01 6.67 -23.27
C ILE A 410 -15.36 6.62 -21.88
N PRO A 411 -15.04 5.44 -21.33
CA PRO A 411 -14.44 5.35 -20.01
C PRO A 411 -12.99 5.84 -19.99
N GLU A 412 -12.51 6.25 -18.82
CA GLU A 412 -11.10 6.60 -18.58
C GLU A 412 -10.17 5.40 -18.74
N GLY A 413 -8.90 5.67 -19.01
CA GLY A 413 -7.88 4.64 -19.24
C GLY A 413 -7.67 4.24 -20.70
N GLN A 414 -8.28 4.97 -21.65
CA GLN A 414 -8.10 4.74 -23.09
C GLN A 414 -6.63 4.73 -23.49
N GLY A 415 -5.82 5.66 -22.96
CA GLY A 415 -4.38 5.73 -23.24
C GLY A 415 -3.67 4.45 -22.83
N SER A 416 -3.92 3.97 -21.61
CA SER A 416 -3.32 2.75 -21.06
C SER A 416 -3.67 1.51 -21.90
N VAL A 417 -4.95 1.35 -22.25
CA VAL A 417 -5.41 0.20 -23.06
C VAL A 417 -4.86 0.28 -24.50
N ASN A 418 -4.85 1.47 -25.11
CA ASN A 418 -4.31 1.65 -26.46
C ASN A 418 -2.80 1.44 -26.52
N ASN A 419 -2.04 1.93 -25.53
CA ASN A 419 -0.60 1.71 -25.44
C ASN A 419 -0.29 0.22 -25.29
N LEU A 420 -1.03 -0.48 -24.43
CA LEU A 420 -0.84 -1.91 -24.22
C LEU A 420 -1.21 -2.74 -25.47
N LEU A 421 -2.26 -2.33 -26.19
CA LEU A 421 -2.62 -2.93 -27.48
C LEU A 421 -1.48 -2.73 -28.51
N ALA A 422 -0.93 -1.52 -28.61
CA ALA A 422 0.20 -1.23 -29.49
C ALA A 422 1.44 -2.07 -29.12
N GLU A 423 1.80 -2.14 -27.84
CA GLU A 423 2.92 -2.96 -27.37
C GLU A 423 2.75 -4.44 -27.75
N CYS A 424 1.53 -4.98 -27.67
CA CYS A 424 1.29 -6.36 -28.10
C CYS A 424 1.44 -6.53 -29.62
N TYR A 425 1.03 -5.55 -30.42
CA TYR A 425 1.28 -5.57 -31.88
C TYR A 425 2.78 -5.51 -32.18
N ASP A 426 3.53 -4.67 -31.48
CA ASP A 426 4.98 -4.53 -31.62
C ASP A 426 5.68 -5.86 -31.29
N LEU A 427 5.31 -6.52 -30.18
CA LEU A 427 5.85 -7.84 -29.81
C LEU A 427 5.58 -8.91 -30.88
N VAL A 428 4.36 -8.93 -31.45
CA VAL A 428 4.04 -9.86 -32.54
C VAL A 428 4.88 -9.55 -33.79
N TRP A 429 5.10 -8.27 -34.10
CA TRP A 429 5.90 -7.86 -35.24
C TRP A 429 7.37 -8.24 -35.06
N GLU A 430 7.94 -8.00 -33.88
CA GLU A 430 9.30 -8.40 -33.53
C GLU A 430 9.51 -9.92 -33.66
N LEU A 431 8.59 -10.71 -33.10
CA LEU A 431 8.64 -12.18 -33.20
C LEU A 431 8.56 -12.65 -34.66
N ARG A 432 7.73 -12.00 -35.47
CA ARG A 432 7.61 -12.32 -36.90
C ARG A 432 8.89 -11.96 -37.66
N ALA A 433 9.49 -10.81 -37.37
CA ALA A 433 10.74 -10.38 -38.00
C ALA A 433 11.89 -11.33 -37.67
N ALA A 434 11.94 -11.87 -36.44
CA ALA A 434 12.94 -12.86 -36.04
C ALA A 434 12.85 -14.15 -36.88
N VAL A 435 11.62 -14.65 -37.14
CA VAL A 435 11.41 -15.83 -37.99
C VAL A 435 11.93 -15.60 -39.41
N VAL A 436 11.60 -14.45 -40.01
CA VAL A 436 12.05 -14.12 -41.38
C VAL A 436 13.57 -14.05 -41.45
N ALA A 437 14.22 -13.46 -40.45
CA ALA A 437 15.67 -13.40 -40.41
C ALA A 437 16.31 -14.79 -40.31
N GLU A 438 15.75 -15.71 -39.52
CA GLU A 438 16.23 -17.10 -39.43
C GLU A 438 16.01 -17.89 -40.73
N GLU A 439 14.88 -17.67 -41.42
CA GLU A 439 14.59 -18.26 -42.74
C GLU A 439 15.55 -17.74 -43.83
N GLU A 440 16.02 -16.49 -43.75
CA GLU A 440 16.99 -15.93 -44.69
C GLU A 440 18.44 -16.39 -44.43
N HIS A 441 18.75 -16.86 -43.22
CA HIS A 441 20.09 -17.31 -42.80
C HIS A 441 20.26 -18.84 -42.81
N SER A 442 19.17 -19.58 -43.06
CA SER A 442 19.13 -21.05 -43.22
C SER A 442 19.10 -21.44 -44.69
#